data_AF-A0A483AAD6-F1
#
_entry.id   AF-A0A483AAD6-F1
#
_cell.length_a   1.000
_cell.length_b   1.000
_cell.length_c   1.000
_cell.angle_alpha   90.00
_cell.angle_beta   90.00
_cell.angle_gamma   90.00
#
_symmetry.space_group_name_H-M   'P 1'
#
loop_
_entity.id
_entity.type
_entity.pdbx_description
1 polymer ?
#
loop_
_entity_poly.entity_id
_entity_poly.type
_entity_poly.pdbx_seq_one_letter_code
_entity_poly.pdbx_strand_id
1 'polypeptide(L)'
;MKGLFKQWNKRNLTPIGKITVVKSLILPVLNHLFIALPNPSIEIIKDIEDMLYTFIWKSSVNRVKKDIMQKKYQEGGLKMINIHSFILALKSTWIRRLFFNNCKWQNIFMSSIDINKLSCGGSGYIEQVIESVKNQFWKDVLYAWKSVIEKDENKDWTNFLANTVWLNKQVKIDKRTIFYPEWFNRGVKFVNDFVNDDGSFLTLDQFSNKFGLCVNFLQYNGVISSLRQMLKLYPYGDKSSNLQTPFVPSSLQNIFRSSKGSKDMYKYIKMMYTMPFY
;
A
#
# COMPACT_ATOMS: atom_id res chain seq x y z
N MET A 1 -16.24 24.87 -3.30
CA MET A 1 -15.56 24.81 -1.98
C MET A 1 -15.63 26.13 -1.19
N LYS A 2 -15.15 27.27 -1.71
CA LYS A 2 -15.12 28.56 -0.98
C LYS A 2 -16.48 28.98 -0.40
N GLY A 3 -17.58 28.74 -1.12
CA GLY A 3 -18.94 28.99 -0.62
C GLY A 3 -19.30 28.19 0.64
N LEU A 4 -18.91 26.92 0.71
CA LEU A 4 -19.13 26.08 1.90
C LEU A 4 -18.36 26.60 3.11
N PHE A 5 -17.10 27.01 2.94
CA PHE A 5 -16.34 27.63 4.03
C PHE A 5 -17.04 28.89 4.56
N LYS A 6 -17.51 29.78 3.67
CA LYS A 6 -18.25 30.99 4.07
C LYS A 6 -19.52 30.63 4.85
N GLN A 7 -20.29 29.65 4.38
CA GLN A 7 -21.53 29.22 5.05
C GLN A 7 -21.27 28.66 6.45
N TRP A 8 -20.27 27.78 6.59
CA TRP A 8 -19.97 27.11 7.86
C TRP A 8 -19.17 27.99 8.84
N ASN A 9 -18.44 29.00 8.34
CA ASN A 9 -17.78 29.99 9.20
C ASN A 9 -18.74 30.89 9.97
N LYS A 10 -19.98 31.05 9.50
CA LYS A 10 -21.03 31.78 10.22
C LYS A 10 -21.46 31.06 11.52
N ARG A 11 -21.17 29.76 11.63
CA ARG A 11 -21.51 28.95 12.81
C ARG A 11 -20.35 28.98 13.81
N ASN A 12 -20.65 29.17 15.08
CA ASN A 12 -19.65 29.13 16.16
C ASN A 12 -19.32 27.69 16.56
N LEU A 13 -18.57 27.02 15.69
CA LEU A 13 -18.11 25.65 15.90
C LEU A 13 -16.74 25.60 16.57
N THR A 14 -16.56 24.61 17.45
CA THR A 14 -15.26 24.23 18.01
C THR A 14 -14.33 23.68 16.91
N PRO A 15 -12.99 23.64 17.12
CA PRO A 15 -12.07 23.02 16.16
C PRO A 15 -12.45 21.57 15.82
N ILE A 16 -12.90 20.79 16.80
CA ILE A 16 -13.39 19.41 16.60
C ILE A 16 -14.62 19.42 15.68
N GLY A 17 -15.61 20.28 15.95
CA GLY A 17 -16.80 20.42 15.10
C GLY A 17 -16.45 20.81 13.66
N LYS A 18 -15.51 21.73 13.47
CA LYS A 18 -15.03 22.11 12.13
C LYS A 18 -14.29 20.98 11.42
N ILE A 19 -13.46 20.22 12.12
CA ILE A 19 -12.81 19.02 11.56
C ILE A 19 -13.88 18.02 11.10
N THR A 20 -14.97 17.85 11.85
CA THR A 20 -16.09 17.02 11.43
C THR A 20 -16.70 17.54 10.12
N VAL A 21 -16.99 18.84 10.00
CA VAL A 21 -17.47 19.47 8.75
C VAL A 21 -16.51 19.26 7.59
N VAL A 22 -15.20 19.37 7.83
CA VAL A 22 -14.18 19.11 6.80
C VAL A 22 -14.31 17.69 6.25
N LYS A 23 -14.41 16.70 7.14
CA LYS A 23 -14.47 15.29 6.78
C LYS A 23 -15.78 14.89 6.11
N SER A 24 -16.90 15.41 6.59
CA SER A 24 -18.23 14.97 6.17
C SER A 24 -18.78 15.75 4.98
N LEU A 25 -18.34 16.99 4.76
CA LEU A 25 -18.93 17.87 3.74
C LEU A 25 -17.91 18.46 2.77
N ILE A 26 -16.79 19.00 3.27
CA ILE A 26 -15.86 19.74 2.39
C ILE A 26 -15.03 18.79 1.53
N LEU A 27 -14.36 17.81 2.13
CA LEU A 27 -13.52 16.85 1.38
C LEU A 27 -14.32 16.00 0.39
N PRO A 28 -15.53 15.50 0.70
CA PRO A 28 -16.33 14.77 -0.27
C PRO A 28 -16.58 15.50 -1.59
N VAL A 29 -16.63 16.83 -1.60
CA VAL A 29 -16.75 17.62 -2.84
C VAL A 29 -15.53 17.43 -3.75
N LEU A 30 -14.34 17.19 -3.19
CA LEU A 30 -13.12 16.95 -3.96
C LEU A 30 -12.93 15.49 -4.37
N ASN A 31 -13.62 14.55 -3.72
CA ASN A 31 -13.38 13.12 -3.92
C ASN A 31 -13.47 12.70 -5.39
N HIS A 32 -14.47 13.21 -6.11
CA HIS A 32 -14.65 12.85 -7.52
C HIS A 32 -13.47 13.32 -8.39
N LEU A 33 -12.88 14.48 -8.09
CA LEU A 33 -11.69 14.99 -8.78
C LEU A 33 -10.48 14.11 -8.49
N PHE A 34 -10.19 13.85 -7.21
CA PHE A 34 -9.04 13.02 -6.82
C PHE A 34 -9.15 11.58 -7.34
N ILE A 35 -10.36 11.03 -7.38
CA ILE A 35 -10.59 9.68 -7.91
C ILE A 35 -10.43 9.64 -9.42
N ALA A 36 -10.86 10.65 -10.17
CA ALA A 36 -10.95 10.57 -11.64
C ALA A 36 -9.75 11.18 -12.40
N LEU A 37 -9.13 12.22 -11.86
CA LEU A 37 -8.07 12.99 -12.53
C LEU A 37 -6.69 12.63 -11.98
N PRO A 38 -5.58 12.87 -12.70
CA PRO A 38 -4.24 12.82 -12.12
C PRO A 38 -4.14 13.61 -10.81
N ASN A 39 -3.18 13.23 -9.98
CA ASN A 39 -2.95 13.91 -8.71
C ASN A 39 -2.68 15.40 -8.96
N PRO A 40 -3.29 16.30 -8.17
CA PRO A 40 -3.00 17.72 -8.25
C PRO A 40 -1.53 18.00 -7.92
N SER A 41 -1.00 19.13 -8.40
CA SER A 41 0.36 19.57 -8.06
C SER A 41 0.51 19.77 -6.54
N ILE A 42 1.75 19.72 -6.07
CA ILE A 42 2.09 19.93 -4.66
C ILE A 42 1.57 21.30 -4.17
N GLU A 43 1.61 22.33 -5.03
CA GLU A 43 1.08 23.67 -4.73
C GLU A 43 -0.42 23.63 -4.49
N ILE A 44 -1.19 22.97 -5.37
CA ILE A 44 -2.64 22.85 -5.20
C ILE A 44 -2.98 22.07 -3.93
N ILE A 45 -2.24 21.01 -3.61
CA ILE A 45 -2.43 20.25 -2.36
C ILE A 45 -2.18 21.17 -1.16
N LYS A 46 -1.11 21.96 -1.18
CA LYS A 46 -0.76 22.91 -0.12
C LYS A 46 -1.83 23.99 0.03
N ASP A 47 -2.33 24.54 -1.06
CA ASP A 47 -3.42 25.53 -1.04
C ASP A 47 -4.69 24.96 -0.42
N ILE A 48 -5.05 23.70 -0.77
CA ILE A 48 -6.20 23.03 -0.16
C ILE A 48 -5.96 22.83 1.35
N GLU A 49 -4.77 22.37 1.76
CA GLU A 49 -4.44 22.24 3.17
C GLU A 49 -4.57 23.58 3.90
N ASP A 50 -3.97 24.65 3.37
CA ASP A 50 -3.95 25.95 4.02
C ASP A 50 -5.36 26.55 4.11
N MET A 51 -6.22 26.33 3.11
CA MET A 51 -7.65 26.66 3.19
C MET A 51 -8.36 25.88 4.31
N LEU A 52 -8.11 24.58 4.45
CA LEU A 52 -8.71 23.74 5.50
C LEU A 52 -8.25 24.18 6.91
N TYR A 53 -6.96 24.42 7.09
CA TYR A 53 -6.41 24.85 8.38
C TYR A 53 -6.87 26.27 8.74
N THR A 54 -6.93 27.18 7.77
CA THR A 54 -7.51 28.53 7.96
C THR A 54 -8.97 28.44 8.39
N PHE A 55 -9.76 27.56 7.76
CA PHE A 55 -11.14 27.30 8.17
C PHE A 55 -11.22 26.80 9.62
N ILE A 56 -10.38 25.85 10.01
CA ILE A 56 -10.35 25.28 11.36
C ILE A 56 -10.00 26.36 12.40
N TRP A 57 -8.91 27.11 12.20
CA TRP A 57 -8.39 28.05 13.18
C TRP A 57 -9.03 29.44 13.16
N LYS A 58 -9.78 29.80 12.09
CA LYS A 58 -10.17 31.18 11.78
C LYS A 58 -8.97 32.13 11.62
N SER A 59 -7.77 31.59 11.38
CA SER A 59 -6.52 32.33 11.21
C SER A 59 -5.61 31.57 10.25
N SER A 60 -4.75 32.30 9.53
CA SER A 60 -3.67 31.70 8.72
C SER A 60 -2.60 31.04 9.58
N VAL A 61 -2.45 31.48 10.83
CA VAL A 61 -1.52 30.90 11.80
C VAL A 61 -2.12 29.65 12.43
N ASN A 62 -1.40 28.53 12.32
CA ASN A 62 -1.75 27.27 12.96
C ASN A 62 -1.44 27.34 14.46
N ARG A 63 -2.46 27.17 15.30
CA ARG A 63 -2.29 27.14 16.77
C ARG A 63 -1.62 25.86 17.27
N VAL A 64 -1.78 24.77 16.53
CA VAL A 64 -1.17 23.47 16.80
C VAL A 64 -0.52 22.97 15.52
N LYS A 65 0.64 22.33 15.62
CA LYS A 65 1.35 21.76 14.46
C LYS A 65 0.45 20.77 13.71
N LYS A 66 0.56 20.76 12.36
CA LYS A 66 -0.32 20.00 11.46
C LYS A 66 -0.26 18.49 11.73
N ASP A 67 0.93 17.95 11.99
CA ASP A 67 1.22 16.56 12.35
C ASP A 67 0.53 16.13 13.65
N ILE A 68 0.62 16.96 14.70
CA ILE A 68 -0.05 16.70 16.00
C ILE A 68 -1.57 16.67 15.80
N MET A 69 -2.13 17.60 15.01
CA MET A 69 -3.57 17.61 14.74
C MET A 69 -4.07 16.33 14.05
N GLN A 70 -3.22 15.68 13.25
CA GLN A 70 -3.56 14.45 12.52
C GLN A 70 -3.59 13.23 13.44
N LYS A 71 -2.91 13.24 14.59
CA LYS A 71 -2.85 12.12 15.55
C LYS A 71 -4.21 11.75 16.15
N LYS A 72 -4.28 10.59 16.80
CA LYS A 72 -5.50 10.12 17.49
C LYS A 72 -5.79 10.97 18.73
N TYR A 73 -7.03 10.91 19.23
CA TYR A 73 -7.41 11.64 20.46
C TYR A 73 -6.59 11.18 21.67
N GLN A 74 -6.27 9.88 21.73
CA GLN A 74 -5.42 9.29 22.77
C GLN A 74 -3.98 9.84 22.77
N GLU A 75 -3.52 10.33 21.62
CA GLU A 75 -2.17 10.88 21.42
C GLU A 75 -2.19 12.42 21.48
N GLY A 76 -3.26 13.03 22.01
CA GLY A 76 -3.43 14.48 22.08
C GLY A 76 -3.79 15.15 20.75
N GLY A 77 -4.05 14.37 19.69
CA GLY A 77 -4.44 14.87 18.37
C GLY A 77 -5.94 15.07 18.20
N LEU A 78 -6.35 15.67 17.08
CA LEU A 78 -7.76 15.94 16.75
C LEU A 78 -8.31 15.06 15.62
N LYS A 79 -7.57 14.00 15.27
CA LYS A 79 -7.84 13.10 14.14
C LYS A 79 -8.03 13.83 12.81
N MET A 80 -7.38 14.97 12.58
CA MET A 80 -7.47 15.69 11.31
C MET A 80 -7.02 14.81 10.13
N ILE A 81 -7.54 15.10 8.93
CA ILE A 81 -7.18 14.34 7.73
C ILE A 81 -5.84 14.84 7.17
N ASN A 82 -4.96 13.91 6.80
CA ASN A 82 -3.80 14.17 5.98
C ASN A 82 -4.22 14.07 4.50
N ILE A 83 -4.12 15.16 3.74
CA ILE A 83 -4.65 15.21 2.36
C ILE A 83 -3.88 14.26 1.46
N HIS A 84 -2.55 14.20 1.59
CA HIS A 84 -1.72 13.32 0.78
C HIS A 84 -2.10 11.84 0.97
N SER A 85 -2.17 11.37 2.22
CA SER A 85 -2.60 10.01 2.54
C SER A 85 -4.04 9.74 2.09
N PHE A 86 -4.90 10.76 2.11
CA PHE A 86 -6.28 10.67 1.63
C PHE A 86 -6.34 10.46 0.11
N ILE A 87 -5.57 11.22 -0.66
CA ILE A 87 -5.47 11.06 -2.12
C ILE A 87 -4.91 9.68 -2.46
N LEU A 88 -3.82 9.26 -1.83
CA LEU A 88 -3.25 7.91 -2.04
C LEU A 88 -4.28 6.80 -1.76
N ALA A 89 -5.04 6.93 -0.68
CA ALA A 89 -6.08 5.97 -0.33
C ALA A 89 -7.23 5.93 -1.33
N LEU A 90 -7.58 7.06 -1.95
CA LEU A 90 -8.56 7.11 -3.03
C LEU A 90 -8.01 6.46 -4.30
N LYS A 91 -6.75 6.75 -4.65
CA LYS A 91 -6.07 6.17 -5.82
C LYS A 91 -5.93 4.66 -5.74
N SER A 92 -5.56 4.14 -4.58
CA SER A 92 -5.41 2.69 -4.38
C SER A 92 -6.73 1.92 -4.56
N THR A 93 -7.90 2.58 -4.45
CA THR A 93 -9.17 1.93 -4.78
C THR A 93 -9.29 1.53 -6.26
N TRP A 94 -8.50 2.10 -7.17
CA TRP A 94 -8.46 1.66 -8.56
C TRP A 94 -7.79 0.30 -8.72
N ILE A 95 -6.78 -0.02 -7.92
CA ILE A 95 -6.19 -1.37 -7.86
C ILE A 95 -7.24 -2.37 -7.40
N ARG A 96 -8.04 -2.01 -6.38
CA ARG A 96 -9.18 -2.82 -5.96
C ARG A 96 -10.15 -3.07 -7.11
N ARG A 97 -10.54 -2.02 -7.84
CA ARG A 97 -11.46 -2.12 -8.99
C ARG A 97 -10.90 -3.02 -10.09
N LEU A 98 -9.59 -3.02 -10.30
CA LEU A 98 -8.93 -3.93 -11.24
C LEU A 98 -9.08 -5.40 -10.85
N PHE A 99 -9.15 -5.73 -9.56
CA PHE A 99 -9.30 -7.13 -9.12
C PHE A 99 -10.75 -7.63 -9.11
N PHE A 100 -11.75 -6.75 -8.96
CA PHE A 100 -13.15 -7.17 -8.78
C PHE A 100 -14.08 -6.92 -9.96
N ASN A 101 -13.72 -6.02 -10.86
CA ASN A 101 -14.56 -5.73 -12.02
C ASN A 101 -14.13 -6.62 -13.19
N ASN A 102 -14.97 -6.67 -14.23
CA ASN A 102 -14.63 -7.19 -15.55
C ASN A 102 -15.22 -6.22 -16.58
N CYS A 103 -14.51 -5.12 -16.83
CA CYS A 103 -15.01 -4.02 -17.69
C CYS A 103 -14.03 -3.68 -18.82
N LYS A 104 -14.53 -3.03 -19.90
CA LYS A 104 -13.72 -2.66 -21.08
C LYS A 104 -12.46 -1.87 -20.73
N TRP A 105 -12.57 -0.87 -19.86
CA TRP A 105 -11.41 -0.04 -19.44
C TRP A 105 -10.34 -0.86 -18.73
N GLN A 106 -10.75 -1.88 -17.98
CA GLN A 106 -9.87 -2.76 -17.24
C GLN A 106 -9.12 -3.67 -18.21
N ASN A 107 -9.79 -4.23 -19.22
CA ASN A 107 -9.14 -5.03 -20.26
C ASN A 107 -8.06 -4.23 -21.01
N ILE A 108 -8.34 -2.96 -21.30
CA ILE A 108 -7.38 -2.05 -21.96
C ILE A 108 -6.15 -1.81 -21.06
N PHE A 109 -6.36 -1.63 -19.75
CA PHE A 109 -5.23 -1.44 -18.84
C PHE A 109 -4.46 -2.74 -18.62
N MET A 110 -5.18 -3.86 -18.46
CA MET A 110 -4.64 -5.20 -18.29
C MET A 110 -3.90 -5.71 -19.52
N SER A 111 -4.17 -5.22 -20.73
CA SER A 111 -3.32 -5.54 -21.89
C SER A 111 -1.94 -4.89 -21.82
N SER A 112 -1.77 -3.86 -20.99
CA SER A 112 -0.48 -3.19 -20.78
C SER A 112 0.30 -3.69 -19.57
N ILE A 113 -0.32 -4.52 -18.71
CA ILE A 113 0.30 -5.00 -17.46
C ILE A 113 0.02 -6.48 -17.22
N ASP A 114 0.99 -7.17 -16.62
CA ASP A 114 0.77 -8.52 -16.10
C ASP A 114 0.07 -8.46 -14.72
N ILE A 115 -1.19 -8.91 -14.67
CA ILE A 115 -2.03 -8.90 -13.47
C ILE A 115 -1.49 -9.85 -12.40
N ASN A 116 -0.93 -10.99 -12.81
CA ASN A 116 -0.39 -11.97 -11.87
C ASN A 116 0.83 -11.38 -11.14
N LYS A 117 1.66 -10.62 -11.85
CA LYS A 117 2.76 -9.87 -11.24
C LYS A 117 2.27 -8.66 -10.44
N LEU A 118 1.10 -8.10 -10.75
CA LEU A 118 0.50 -7.02 -9.95
C LEU A 118 0.05 -7.53 -8.57
N SER A 119 -0.50 -8.75 -8.49
CA SER A 119 -0.95 -9.37 -7.24
C SER A 119 0.17 -10.09 -6.47
N CYS A 120 1.07 -10.74 -7.20
CA CYS A 120 2.07 -11.65 -6.63
C CYS A 120 3.50 -11.17 -6.85
N GLY A 121 3.72 -9.95 -7.35
CA GLY A 121 5.02 -9.32 -7.46
C GLY A 121 5.21 -8.22 -6.42
N GLY A 122 6.47 -7.98 -6.06
CA GLY A 122 6.83 -6.94 -5.09
C GLY A 122 6.85 -5.54 -5.69
N SER A 123 7.27 -4.56 -4.88
CA SER A 123 7.31 -3.17 -5.30
C SER A 123 8.23 -2.88 -6.49
N GLY A 124 9.21 -3.75 -6.76
CA GLY A 124 10.09 -3.63 -7.93
C GLY A 124 9.35 -3.85 -9.26
N TYR A 125 8.31 -4.69 -9.30
CA TYR A 125 7.47 -4.81 -10.49
C TYR A 125 6.72 -3.51 -10.75
N ILE A 126 6.16 -2.92 -9.68
CA ILE A 126 5.38 -1.68 -9.80
C ILE A 126 6.23 -0.54 -10.36
N GLU A 127 7.52 -0.46 -10.00
CA GLU A 127 8.45 0.52 -10.56
C GLU A 127 8.65 0.35 -12.08
N GLN A 128 8.88 -0.88 -12.53
CA GLN A 128 9.00 -1.18 -13.97
C GLN A 128 7.73 -0.79 -14.73
N VAL A 129 6.55 -1.04 -14.14
CA VAL A 129 5.27 -0.66 -14.73
C VAL A 129 5.10 0.86 -14.76
N ILE A 130 5.49 1.58 -13.70
CA ILE A 130 5.42 3.04 -13.66
C ILE A 130 6.25 3.69 -14.78
N GLU A 131 7.43 3.14 -15.08
CA GLU A 131 8.31 3.64 -16.14
C GLU A 131 7.73 3.41 -17.54
N SER A 132 7.04 2.29 -17.75
CA SER A 132 6.45 1.94 -19.07
C SER A 132 5.11 2.62 -19.36
N VAL A 133 4.30 2.90 -18.33
CA VAL A 133 2.98 3.50 -18.50
C VAL A 133 3.09 4.98 -18.86
N LYS A 134 2.49 5.40 -19.99
CA LYS A 134 2.50 6.82 -20.41
C LYS A 134 1.48 7.69 -19.68
N ASN A 135 0.35 7.11 -19.27
CA ASN A 135 -0.76 7.87 -18.69
C ASN A 135 -0.46 8.27 -17.24
N GLN A 136 -0.45 9.58 -16.95
CA GLN A 136 -0.12 10.12 -15.63
C GLN A 136 -1.06 9.63 -14.52
N PHE A 137 -2.36 9.50 -14.81
CA PHE A 137 -3.31 9.01 -13.82
C PHE A 137 -2.98 7.58 -13.38
N TRP A 138 -2.59 6.70 -14.31
CA TRP A 138 -2.20 5.33 -13.97
C TRP A 138 -0.86 5.28 -13.23
N LYS A 139 0.08 6.17 -13.53
CA LYS A 139 1.29 6.34 -12.71
C LYS A 139 0.91 6.66 -11.27
N ASP A 140 0.00 7.61 -11.05
CA ASP A 140 -0.44 7.99 -9.70
C ASP A 140 -1.12 6.81 -8.96
N VAL A 141 -1.91 6.01 -9.66
CA VAL A 141 -2.54 4.80 -9.11
C VAL A 141 -1.49 3.77 -8.71
N LEU A 142 -0.49 3.53 -9.56
CA LEU A 142 0.60 2.59 -9.28
C LEU A 142 1.52 3.09 -8.16
N TYR A 143 1.80 4.39 -8.09
CA TYR A 143 2.52 4.99 -6.96
C TYR A 143 1.75 4.82 -5.64
N ALA A 144 0.43 5.01 -5.66
CA ALA A 144 -0.40 4.74 -4.49
C ALA A 144 -0.35 3.25 -4.10
N TRP A 145 -0.33 2.34 -5.07
CA TRP A 145 -0.20 0.91 -4.80
C TRP A 145 1.16 0.55 -4.20
N LYS A 146 2.25 1.03 -4.81
CA LYS A 146 3.62 0.87 -4.31
C LYS A 146 3.73 1.34 -2.86
N SER A 147 3.14 2.50 -2.55
CA SER A 147 3.13 3.07 -1.19
C SER A 147 2.42 2.19 -0.17
N VAL A 148 1.43 1.40 -0.60
CA VAL A 148 0.72 0.44 0.26
C VAL A 148 1.58 -0.81 0.47
N ILE A 149 2.22 -1.33 -0.58
CA ILE A 149 3.09 -2.52 -0.47
C ILE A 149 4.32 -2.25 0.39
N GLU A 150 5.02 -1.12 0.17
CA GLU A 150 6.32 -0.85 0.80
C GLU A 150 6.22 -0.47 2.28
N LYS A 151 5.05 -0.03 2.74
CA LYS A 151 4.86 0.46 4.10
C LYS A 151 4.27 -0.57 5.06
N ASP A 152 4.21 -1.85 4.68
CA ASP A 152 3.73 -2.88 5.59
C ASP A 152 4.68 -3.07 6.78
N GLU A 153 4.29 -2.52 7.92
CA GLU A 153 5.09 -2.52 9.16
C GLU A 153 4.94 -3.81 9.97
N ASN A 154 4.03 -4.71 9.57
CA ASN A 154 3.89 -5.97 10.29
C ASN A 154 5.17 -6.82 10.09
N LYS A 155 5.92 -7.01 11.17
CA LYS A 155 7.19 -7.75 11.20
C LYS A 155 7.05 -9.14 11.80
N ASP A 156 5.83 -9.68 11.81
CA ASP A 156 5.54 -11.03 12.28
C ASP A 156 5.93 -12.09 11.24
N TRP A 157 6.23 -13.29 11.72
CA TRP A 157 6.54 -14.48 10.90
C TRP A 157 5.46 -14.78 9.85
N THR A 158 4.18 -14.64 10.20
CA THR A 158 3.07 -14.84 9.25
C THR A 158 3.14 -13.82 8.10
N ASN A 159 3.54 -12.58 8.38
CA ASN A 159 3.74 -11.59 7.33
C ASN A 159 4.97 -11.91 6.47
N PHE A 160 6.04 -12.40 7.10
CA PHE A 160 7.21 -12.91 6.38
C PHE A 160 6.84 -14.00 5.38
N LEU A 161 6.08 -15.02 5.80
CA LEU A 161 5.63 -16.10 4.92
C LEU A 161 4.71 -15.62 3.78
N ALA A 162 3.86 -14.63 4.07
CA ALA A 162 2.93 -14.05 3.09
C ALA A 162 3.59 -13.12 2.06
N ASN A 163 4.86 -12.75 2.24
CA ASN A 163 5.57 -11.89 1.30
C ASN A 163 5.80 -12.61 -0.03
N THR A 164 5.76 -11.83 -1.10
CA THR A 164 6.20 -12.29 -2.43
C THR A 164 7.73 -12.35 -2.50
N VAL A 165 8.24 -13.39 -3.15
CA VAL A 165 9.67 -13.56 -3.45
C VAL A 165 10.07 -12.74 -4.67
N TRP A 166 9.17 -12.61 -5.63
CA TRP A 166 9.47 -12.11 -6.95
C TRP A 166 9.36 -10.60 -7.06
N LEU A 167 10.34 -9.99 -7.72
CA LEU A 167 10.38 -8.54 -7.95
C LEU A 167 10.23 -7.73 -6.65
N ASN A 168 10.65 -8.32 -5.52
CA ASN A 168 10.62 -7.72 -4.20
C ASN A 168 11.95 -7.03 -3.91
N LYS A 169 11.92 -5.75 -3.52
CA LYS A 169 13.14 -4.98 -3.22
C LYS A 169 13.93 -5.50 -2.01
N GLN A 170 13.27 -6.25 -1.12
CA GLN A 170 13.92 -6.89 0.02
C GLN A 170 14.60 -8.22 -0.38
N VAL A 171 14.20 -8.81 -1.52
CA VAL A 171 14.75 -10.06 -2.04
C VAL A 171 15.61 -9.77 -3.27
N LYS A 172 16.93 -9.66 -3.05
CA LYS A 172 17.89 -9.30 -4.10
C LYS A 172 19.02 -10.31 -4.19
N ILE A 173 19.40 -10.64 -5.42
CA ILE A 173 20.64 -11.34 -5.74
C ILE A 173 21.48 -10.36 -6.56
N ASP A 174 22.74 -10.17 -6.17
CA ASP A 174 23.64 -9.20 -6.80
C ASP A 174 23.02 -7.79 -6.95
N LYS A 175 22.40 -7.31 -5.86
CA LYS A 175 21.71 -6.00 -5.75
C LYS A 175 20.50 -5.81 -6.70
N ARG A 176 20.15 -6.81 -7.51
CA ARG A 176 19.01 -6.77 -8.43
C ARG A 176 17.85 -7.60 -7.89
N THR A 177 16.63 -7.17 -8.20
CA THR A 177 15.44 -7.97 -7.89
C THR A 177 15.40 -9.21 -8.78
N ILE A 178 14.81 -10.29 -8.25
CA ILE A 178 14.80 -11.59 -8.91
C ILE A 178 13.45 -11.91 -9.53
N PHE A 179 13.46 -12.62 -10.65
CA PHE A 179 12.27 -13.19 -11.26
C PHE A 179 12.64 -14.41 -12.10
N TYR A 180 12.14 -15.60 -11.71
CA TYR A 180 12.28 -16.83 -12.49
C TYR A 180 10.91 -17.24 -13.06
N PRO A 181 10.66 -17.00 -14.36
CA PRO A 181 9.35 -17.23 -14.97
C PRO A 181 8.86 -18.68 -14.83
N GLU A 182 9.77 -19.65 -14.97
CA GLU A 182 9.42 -21.07 -14.89
C GLU A 182 8.86 -21.44 -13.50
N TRP A 183 9.49 -20.95 -12.43
CA TRP A 183 9.05 -21.24 -11.07
C TRP A 183 7.73 -20.54 -10.78
N PHE A 184 7.58 -19.28 -11.22
CA PHE A 184 6.35 -18.51 -11.07
C PHE A 184 5.16 -19.19 -11.74
N ASN A 185 5.35 -19.68 -12.97
CA ASN A 185 4.32 -20.36 -13.73
C ASN A 185 3.91 -21.71 -13.11
N ARG A 186 4.81 -22.35 -12.36
CA ARG A 186 4.50 -23.55 -11.56
C ARG A 186 3.93 -23.27 -10.18
N GLY A 187 3.61 -22.01 -9.89
CA GLY A 187 2.89 -21.63 -8.68
C GLY A 187 3.77 -21.18 -7.51
N VAL A 188 5.11 -21.18 -7.65
CA VAL A 188 6.02 -20.63 -6.63
C VAL A 188 5.88 -19.12 -6.62
N LYS A 189 5.36 -18.53 -5.54
CA LYS A 189 5.02 -17.10 -5.48
C LYS A 189 5.44 -16.44 -4.16
N PHE A 190 5.24 -17.13 -3.05
CA PHE A 190 5.41 -16.57 -1.71
C PHE A 190 6.55 -17.23 -0.96
N VAL A 191 7.03 -16.59 0.11
CA VAL A 191 8.06 -17.18 0.97
C VAL A 191 7.59 -18.50 1.58
N ASN A 192 6.29 -18.62 1.89
CA ASN A 192 5.65 -19.86 2.35
C ASN A 192 5.93 -21.07 1.44
N ASP A 193 6.16 -20.85 0.15
CA ASP A 193 6.43 -21.94 -0.80
C ASP A 193 7.81 -22.58 -0.59
N PHE A 194 8.73 -21.86 0.07
CA PHE A 194 10.12 -22.24 0.34
C PHE A 194 10.35 -22.81 1.75
N VAL A 195 9.31 -22.90 2.59
CA VAL A 195 9.41 -23.24 4.01
C VAL A 195 8.67 -24.55 4.30
N ASN A 196 9.24 -25.34 5.22
CA ASN A 196 8.70 -26.59 5.78
C ASN A 196 7.74 -26.32 6.95
N ASP A 197 7.03 -27.36 7.40
CA ASP A 197 6.09 -27.26 8.55
C ASP A 197 6.75 -26.92 9.88
N ASP A 198 8.06 -27.17 10.00
CA ASP A 198 8.87 -26.80 11.17
C ASP A 198 9.45 -25.38 11.09
N GLY A 199 9.17 -24.63 10.02
CA GLY A 199 9.73 -23.30 9.77
C GLY A 199 11.13 -23.29 9.17
N SER A 200 11.72 -24.46 8.89
CA SER A 200 12.99 -24.57 8.18
C SER A 200 12.80 -24.32 6.67
N PHE A 201 13.84 -23.84 5.98
CA PHE A 201 13.77 -23.75 4.52
C PHE A 201 13.91 -25.14 3.88
N LEU A 202 13.13 -25.39 2.81
CA LEU A 202 13.22 -26.61 2.01
C LEU A 202 14.67 -26.83 1.52
N THR A 203 15.07 -28.10 1.39
CA THR A 203 16.28 -28.43 0.61
C THR A 203 16.00 -28.30 -0.89
N LEU A 204 17.05 -28.26 -1.71
CA LEU A 204 16.90 -28.19 -3.17
C LEU A 204 16.09 -29.37 -3.70
N ASP A 205 16.34 -30.58 -3.18
CA ASP A 205 15.64 -31.78 -3.61
C ASP A 205 14.17 -31.74 -3.21
N GLN A 206 13.87 -31.32 -1.97
CA GLN A 206 12.49 -31.16 -1.50
C GLN A 206 11.73 -30.13 -2.34
N PHE A 207 12.34 -28.98 -2.64
CA PHE A 207 11.73 -27.94 -3.46
C PHE A 207 11.52 -28.40 -4.90
N SER A 208 12.51 -29.05 -5.49
CA SER A 208 12.45 -29.60 -6.85
C SER A 208 11.35 -30.64 -6.98
N ASN A 209 11.23 -31.55 -6.01
CA ASN A 209 10.18 -32.56 -5.97
C ASN A 209 8.78 -31.93 -5.76
N LYS A 210 8.66 -30.94 -4.86
CA LYS A 210 7.39 -30.27 -4.55
C LYS A 210 6.76 -29.57 -5.76
N PHE A 211 7.57 -28.96 -6.62
CA PHE A 211 7.09 -28.22 -7.81
C PHE A 211 7.42 -28.94 -9.14
N GLY A 212 8.00 -30.13 -9.08
CA GLY A 212 8.46 -30.94 -10.21
C GLY A 212 9.56 -30.30 -11.07
N LEU A 213 10.28 -29.29 -10.55
CA LEU A 213 11.18 -28.41 -11.31
C LEU A 213 12.61 -28.97 -11.38
N CYS A 214 13.28 -28.77 -12.51
CA CYS A 214 14.73 -28.97 -12.61
C CYS A 214 15.44 -27.68 -12.17
N VAL A 215 15.83 -27.60 -10.90
CA VAL A 215 16.33 -26.37 -10.30
C VAL A 215 17.85 -26.33 -10.24
N ASN A 216 18.45 -25.23 -10.69
CA ASN A 216 19.89 -25.02 -10.56
C ASN A 216 20.28 -24.72 -9.10
N PHE A 217 21.34 -25.39 -8.61
CA PHE A 217 21.84 -25.22 -7.25
C PHE A 217 22.19 -23.78 -6.87
N LEU A 218 22.87 -23.05 -7.76
CA LEU A 218 23.26 -21.66 -7.49
C LEU A 218 22.03 -20.75 -7.45
N GLN A 219 21.06 -20.96 -8.35
CA GLN A 219 19.81 -20.19 -8.37
C GLN A 219 19.03 -20.38 -7.08
N TYR A 220 18.84 -21.64 -6.64
CA TYR A 220 18.11 -21.95 -5.41
C TYR A 220 18.77 -21.35 -4.18
N ASN A 221 20.06 -21.60 -3.99
CA ASN A 221 20.78 -21.09 -2.83
C ASN A 221 20.88 -19.56 -2.83
N GLY A 222 20.95 -18.94 -4.01
CA GLY A 222 20.83 -17.49 -4.14
C GLY A 222 19.53 -16.97 -3.56
N VAL A 223 18.39 -17.57 -3.93
CA VAL A 223 17.06 -17.20 -3.40
C VAL A 223 17.00 -17.42 -1.88
N ILE A 224 17.39 -18.60 -1.39
CA ILE A 224 17.37 -18.91 0.05
C ILE A 224 18.26 -17.95 0.85
N SER A 225 19.44 -17.59 0.32
CA SER A 225 20.32 -16.60 0.96
C SER A 225 19.64 -15.24 1.09
N SER A 226 19.01 -14.75 0.02
CA SER A 226 18.25 -13.49 0.05
C SER A 226 17.05 -13.56 1.02
N LEU A 227 16.34 -14.68 1.07
CA LEU A 227 15.23 -14.88 2.02
C LEU A 227 15.71 -14.90 3.47
N ARG A 228 16.84 -15.54 3.76
CA ARG A 228 17.48 -15.49 5.09
C ARG A 228 17.89 -14.09 5.48
N GLN A 229 18.35 -13.27 4.53
CA GLN A 229 18.66 -11.87 4.78
C GLN A 229 17.38 -11.07 5.09
N MET A 230 16.31 -11.28 4.32
CA MET A 230 15.01 -10.65 4.56
C MET A 230 14.43 -11.05 5.90
N LEU A 231 14.57 -12.31 6.32
CA LEU A 231 14.08 -12.82 7.61
C LEU A 231 14.60 -12.01 8.81
N LYS A 232 15.79 -11.41 8.73
CA LYS A 232 16.32 -10.54 9.79
C LYS A 232 15.44 -9.32 10.06
N LEU A 233 14.59 -8.91 9.11
CA LEU A 233 13.65 -7.82 9.26
C LEU A 233 12.35 -8.22 9.99
N TYR A 234 12.14 -9.52 10.23
CA TYR A 234 10.93 -10.11 10.81
C TYR A 234 11.26 -10.90 12.10
N PRO A 235 11.58 -10.20 13.21
CA PRO A 235 12.05 -10.85 14.44
C PRO A 235 10.94 -11.44 15.31
N TYR A 236 9.66 -11.17 15.01
CA TYR A 236 8.52 -11.51 15.88
C TYR A 236 7.70 -12.68 15.32
N GLY A 237 6.97 -13.37 16.19
CA GLY A 237 6.06 -14.46 15.84
C GLY A 237 6.64 -15.87 16.02
N ASP A 238 5.75 -16.86 16.02
CA ASP A 238 6.10 -18.27 16.17
C ASP A 238 6.52 -18.86 14.82
N LYS A 239 7.77 -19.28 14.73
CA LYS A 239 8.38 -19.85 13.53
C LYS A 239 7.88 -21.26 13.20
N SER A 240 7.21 -21.93 14.15
CA SER A 240 6.62 -23.25 13.95
C SER A 240 5.23 -23.21 13.31
N SER A 241 4.74 -22.02 12.95
CA SER A 241 3.44 -21.86 12.30
C SER A 241 3.58 -21.65 10.79
N ASN A 242 2.98 -22.53 10.00
CA ASN A 242 2.83 -22.38 8.55
C ASN A 242 1.51 -21.69 8.18
N LEU A 243 1.53 -20.91 7.09
CA LEU A 243 0.29 -20.36 6.54
C LEU A 243 -0.45 -21.47 5.77
N GLN A 244 -1.67 -21.76 6.21
CA GLN A 244 -2.56 -22.63 5.46
C GLN A 244 -2.91 -21.97 4.12
N THR A 245 -2.78 -22.74 3.04
CA THR A 245 -3.14 -22.30 1.68
C THR A 245 -4.56 -22.76 1.34
N PRO A 246 -5.36 -21.96 0.59
CA PRO A 246 -5.02 -20.65 0.03
C PRO A 246 -5.11 -19.53 1.08
N PHE A 247 -4.18 -18.57 1.02
CA PHE A 247 -4.21 -17.34 1.84
C PHE A 247 -4.19 -16.08 0.96
N VAL A 248 -4.64 -14.97 1.53
CA VAL A 248 -4.53 -13.65 0.91
C VAL A 248 -3.33 -12.91 1.53
N PRO A 249 -2.35 -12.44 0.74
CA PRO A 249 -1.24 -11.64 1.26
C PRO A 249 -1.70 -10.40 2.02
N SER A 250 -0.96 -9.97 3.04
CA SER A 250 -1.29 -8.80 3.88
C SER A 250 -1.59 -7.54 3.07
N SER A 251 -0.77 -7.26 2.05
CA SER A 251 -0.92 -6.13 1.13
C SER A 251 -2.27 -6.13 0.41
N LEU A 252 -2.76 -7.32 0.04
CA LEU A 252 -4.04 -7.53 -0.63
C LEU A 252 -5.22 -7.62 0.35
N GLN A 253 -5.01 -8.14 1.57
CA GLN A 253 -6.05 -8.18 2.62
C GLN A 253 -6.60 -6.78 2.88
N ASN A 254 -5.74 -5.76 2.92
CA ASN A 254 -6.15 -4.37 3.13
C ASN A 254 -7.04 -3.84 2.00
N ILE A 255 -6.76 -4.24 0.76
CA ILE A 255 -7.57 -3.89 -0.42
C ILE A 255 -8.92 -4.61 -0.39
N PHE A 256 -8.95 -5.88 0.03
CA PHE A 256 -10.12 -6.75 -0.04
C PHE A 256 -11.05 -6.66 1.18
N ARG A 257 -10.64 -5.96 2.24
CA ARG A 257 -11.38 -5.89 3.51
C ARG A 257 -12.79 -5.26 3.40
N SER A 258 -13.02 -4.33 2.48
CA SER A 258 -14.35 -3.70 2.33
C SER A 258 -14.72 -3.37 0.88
N SER A 259 -16.04 -3.34 0.63
CA SER A 259 -16.63 -3.11 -0.70
C SER A 259 -16.33 -1.72 -1.30
N LYS A 260 -15.92 -0.74 -0.47
CA LYS A 260 -15.47 0.60 -0.92
C LYS A 260 -13.96 0.77 -0.76
N GLY A 261 -13.34 0.21 0.28
CA GLY A 261 -11.89 0.15 0.50
C GLY A 261 -11.21 1.44 0.95
N SER A 262 -11.64 2.62 0.48
CA SER A 262 -10.89 3.88 0.68
C SER A 262 -10.63 4.25 2.15
N LYS A 263 -11.58 3.99 3.06
CA LYS A 263 -11.42 4.28 4.49
C LYS A 263 -10.39 3.36 5.15
N ASP A 264 -10.36 2.10 4.75
CA ASP A 264 -9.44 1.11 5.32
C ASP A 264 -8.03 1.35 4.79
N MET A 265 -7.90 1.64 3.49
CA MET A 265 -6.65 2.08 2.87
C MET A 265 -6.13 3.37 3.52
N TYR A 266 -7.02 4.34 3.79
CA TYR A 266 -6.63 5.57 4.47
C TYR A 266 -6.13 5.33 5.89
N LYS A 267 -6.80 4.46 6.67
CA LYS A 267 -6.33 4.11 8.01
C LYS A 267 -4.96 3.44 7.96
N TYR A 268 -4.78 2.50 7.03
CA TYR A 268 -3.52 1.79 6.82
C TYR A 268 -2.40 2.77 6.47
N ILE A 269 -2.58 3.56 5.40
CA ILE A 269 -1.60 4.57 4.97
C ILE A 269 -1.36 5.62 6.06
N LYS A 270 -2.38 6.02 6.84
CA LYS A 270 -2.24 7.05 7.89
C LYS A 270 -1.53 6.56 9.14
N MET A 271 -1.82 5.35 9.63
CA MET A 271 -1.13 4.79 10.81
C MET A 271 0.39 4.84 10.63
N MET A 272 0.85 4.78 9.38
CA MET A 272 2.25 4.80 8.96
C MET A 272 2.89 6.21 8.85
N TYR A 273 2.12 7.30 8.95
CA TYR A 273 2.67 8.68 9.01
C TYR A 273 2.72 9.26 10.43
N THR A 274 2.24 8.52 11.44
CA THR A 274 2.12 8.99 12.82
C THR A 274 3.25 8.57 13.76
N MET A 275 4.23 7.78 13.32
CA MET A 275 5.43 7.50 14.12
C MET A 275 6.56 8.48 13.76
N PRO A 276 7.23 9.09 14.76
CA PRO A 276 8.33 9.98 14.52
C PRO A 276 9.49 9.20 13.90
N PHE A 277 10.09 9.78 12.85
CA PHE A 277 11.47 9.46 12.50
C PHE A 277 12.29 9.69 13.78
N TYR A 278 12.82 8.61 14.36
CA TYR A 278 13.96 8.66 15.25
C TYR A 278 15.23 8.61 14.40
#